data_AF-A0AA48GXL6-F1
#
_entry.id   AF-A0AA48GXL6-F1
#
_cell.length_a   1.000
_cell.length_b   1.000
_cell.length_c   1.000
_cell.angle_alpha   90.00
_cell.angle_beta   90.00
_cell.angle_gamma   90.00
#
_symmetry.space_group_name_H-M   'P 1'
#
loop_
_entity.id
_entity.type
_entity.pdbx_description
1 polymer ?
#
loop_
_entity_poly.entity_id
_entity_poly.type
_entity_poly.pdbx_seq_one_letter_code
_entity_poly.pdbx_strand_id
1 'polypeptide(L)'
;MTGTAAGPGGKLPAQFEDGLRLLAAALALREDARSTGAAVTAACAALQCFLKILETAAERRLPDPGGEIARLRDQCAALLTLRQDPASALAHALEAARLARDAASRLLVLLEADHG
;
A
#
# COMPACT_ATOMS: atom_id res chain seq x y z
N MET A 1 -9.06 13.92 30.68
CA MET A 1 -7.78 14.63 30.49
C MET A 1 -6.73 13.54 30.35
N THR A 2 -6.03 13.33 29.25
CA THR A 2 -5.47 14.21 28.22
C THR A 2 -5.61 13.57 26.85
N GLY A 3 -6.18 14.30 25.89
CA GLY A 3 -6.19 13.90 24.49
C GLY A 3 -4.79 14.10 23.91
N THR A 4 -4.18 13.01 23.46
CA THR A 4 -2.98 13.09 22.64
C THR A 4 -3.44 13.38 21.22
N ALA A 5 -3.51 14.67 20.88
CA ALA A 5 -3.65 15.11 19.50
C ALA A 5 -2.38 14.69 18.75
N ALA A 6 -2.38 13.47 18.21
CA ALA A 6 -1.41 13.04 17.22
C ALA A 6 -1.62 13.92 15.98
N GLY A 7 -0.73 14.90 15.81
CA GLY A 7 -0.67 15.72 14.61
C GLY A 7 -0.67 14.83 13.36
N PRO A 8 -1.25 15.27 12.23
CA PRO A 8 -1.46 14.45 11.05
C PRO A 8 -0.15 13.88 10.44
N GLY A 9 1.02 14.46 10.75
CA GLY A 9 2.32 13.99 10.26
C GLY A 9 2.86 12.71 10.93
N GLY A 10 2.53 12.43 12.20
CA GLY A 10 3.08 11.28 12.92
C GLY A 10 2.43 9.92 12.61
N LYS A 11 1.34 9.92 11.83
CA LYS A 11 0.56 8.72 11.51
C LYS A 11 1.03 8.01 10.25
N LEU A 12 1.66 8.71 9.31
CA LEU A 12 2.02 8.15 8.00
C LEU A 12 3.23 7.21 8.06
N PRO A 13 4.32 7.53 8.79
CA PRO A 13 5.43 6.57 8.94
C PRO A 13 5.01 5.28 9.64
N ALA A 14 4.19 5.37 10.70
CA ALA A 14 3.64 4.20 11.37
C ALA A 14 2.74 3.36 10.44
N GLN A 15 1.90 4.02 9.63
CA GLN A 15 1.06 3.36 8.63
C GLN A 15 1.90 2.68 7.54
N PHE A 16 3.02 3.29 7.13
CA PHE A 16 3.97 2.70 6.19
C PHE A 16 4.62 1.43 6.78
N GLU A 17 5.08 1.48 8.03
CA GLU A 17 5.62 0.32 8.73
C GLU A 17 4.61 -0.82 8.85
N ASP A 18 3.36 -0.52 9.19
CA ASP A 18 2.29 -1.52 9.23
C ASP A 18 2.08 -2.17 7.85
N GLY A 19 2.12 -1.37 6.79
CA GLY A 19 2.11 -1.86 5.41
C GLY A 19 3.27 -2.81 5.10
N LEU A 20 4.49 -2.49 5.56
CA LEU A 20 5.66 -3.36 5.40
C LEU A 20 5.50 -4.69 6.15
N ARG A 21 4.99 -4.67 7.39
CA ARG A 21 4.73 -5.88 8.19
C ARG A 21 3.73 -6.80 7.50
N LEU A 22 2.64 -6.23 6.98
CA LEU A 22 1.60 -6.98 6.27
C LEU A 22 2.11 -7.53 4.93
N LEU A 23 2.92 -6.77 4.19
CA LEU A 23 3.54 -7.26 2.95
C LEU A 23 4.50 -8.41 3.22
N ALA A 24 5.32 -8.33 4.27
CA ALA A 24 6.19 -9.42 4.68
C ALA A 24 5.39 -10.68 5.06
N ALA A 25 4.28 -10.52 5.79
CA ALA A 25 3.38 -11.62 6.10
C ALA A 25 2.77 -12.24 4.84
N ALA A 26 2.32 -11.43 3.88
CA ALA A 26 1.78 -11.91 2.60
C ALA A 26 2.82 -12.73 1.80
N LEU A 27 4.08 -12.26 1.77
CA LEU A 27 5.17 -12.98 1.11
C LEU A 27 5.50 -14.31 1.82
N ALA A 28 5.47 -14.34 3.14
CA ALA A 28 5.68 -15.58 3.90
C ALA A 28 4.54 -16.60 3.66
N LEU A 29 3.29 -16.12 3.61
CA LEU A 29 2.11 -16.96 3.36
C LEU A 29 2.04 -17.50 1.93
N ARG A 30 2.63 -16.80 0.96
CA ARG A 30 2.67 -17.23 -0.45
C ARG A 30 3.35 -18.60 -0.63
N GLU A 31 4.29 -18.95 0.23
CA GLU A 31 5.03 -20.22 0.14
C GLU A 31 4.16 -21.44 0.54
N ASP A 32 2.98 -21.25 1.15
CA ASP A 32 2.00 -22.31 1.42
C ASP A 32 0.74 -22.15 0.54
N ALA A 33 0.53 -23.06 -0.41
CA ALA A 33 -0.61 -23.06 -1.31
C ALA A 33 -1.98 -23.11 -0.58
N ARG A 34 -2.04 -23.69 0.64
CA ARG A 34 -3.27 -23.71 1.46
C ARG A 34 -3.60 -22.34 2.05
N SER A 35 -2.62 -21.43 2.09
CA SER A 35 -2.73 -20.09 2.64
C SER A 35 -2.98 -19.02 1.59
N THR A 36 -3.24 -19.40 0.33
CA THR A 36 -3.43 -18.45 -0.79
C THR A 36 -4.45 -17.34 -0.46
N GLY A 37 -5.59 -17.68 0.14
CA GLY A 37 -6.58 -16.68 0.56
C GLY A 37 -6.06 -15.71 1.62
N ALA A 38 -5.35 -16.23 2.63
CA ALA A 38 -4.74 -15.41 3.68
C ALA A 38 -3.62 -14.52 3.12
N ALA A 39 -2.83 -15.02 2.16
CA ALA A 39 -1.80 -14.25 1.46
C ALA A 39 -2.40 -13.09 0.66
N VAL A 40 -3.52 -13.32 -0.05
CA VAL A 40 -4.27 -12.27 -0.75
C VAL A 40 -4.80 -11.22 0.24
N THR A 41 -5.42 -11.65 1.34
CA THR A 41 -5.92 -10.74 2.37
C THR A 41 -4.80 -9.88 2.97
N ALA A 42 -3.66 -10.49 3.30
CA ALA A 42 -2.50 -9.77 3.83
C ALA A 42 -1.92 -8.76 2.81
N ALA A 43 -1.85 -9.15 1.54
CA ALA A 43 -1.40 -8.26 0.46
C ALA A 43 -2.36 -7.07 0.25
N CYS A 44 -3.67 -7.32 0.25
CA CYS A 44 -4.68 -6.26 0.18
C CYS A 44 -4.64 -5.33 1.39
N ALA A 45 -4.43 -5.86 2.60
CA ALA A 45 -4.28 -5.04 3.80
C ALA A 45 -3.01 -4.17 3.74
N ALA A 46 -1.90 -4.71 3.23
CA ALA A 46 -0.68 -3.92 2.98
C ALA A 46 -0.93 -2.80 1.95
N LEU A 47 -1.61 -3.12 0.84
CA LEU A 47 -1.99 -2.16 -0.19
C LEU A 47 -2.83 -1.01 0.40
N GLN A 48 -3.83 -1.30 1.23
CA GLN A 48 -4.64 -0.28 1.90
C GLN A 48 -3.80 0.65 2.79
N CYS A 49 -2.77 0.12 3.47
CA CYS A 49 -1.87 0.93 4.28
C CYS A 49 -1.11 1.96 3.42
N PHE A 50 -0.56 1.51 2.29
CA PHE A 50 0.18 2.38 1.38
C PHE A 50 -0.72 3.40 0.67
N LEU A 51 -1.93 3.00 0.28
CA LEU A 51 -2.90 3.90 -0.39
C LEU A 51 -3.23 5.14 0.45
N LYS A 52 -3.32 5.04 1.78
CA LYS A 52 -3.55 6.20 2.65
C LYS A 52 -2.46 7.28 2.54
N ILE A 53 -1.22 6.87 2.29
CA ILE A 53 -0.09 7.80 2.09
C ILE A 53 -0.23 8.50 0.74
N LEU A 54 -0.61 7.76 -0.30
CA LEU A 54 -0.90 8.30 -1.63
C LEU A 54 -2.09 9.26 -1.60
N GLU A 55 -3.16 8.93 -0.86
CA GLU A 55 -4.32 9.80 -0.64
C GLU A 55 -3.88 11.12 0.02
N THR A 56 -3.07 11.04 1.08
CA THR A 56 -2.57 12.24 1.76
C THR A 56 -1.68 13.09 0.84
N ALA A 57 -0.84 12.45 0.02
CA ALA A 57 -0.03 13.15 -0.98
C ALA A 57 -0.90 13.84 -2.05
N ALA A 58 -1.97 13.19 -2.50
CA ALA A 58 -2.92 13.74 -3.45
C ALA A 58 -3.71 14.92 -2.87
N GLU A 59 -4.14 14.84 -1.60
CA GLU A 59 -4.78 15.95 -0.88
C GLU A 59 -3.88 17.19 -0.82
N ARG A 60 -2.57 16.98 -0.65
CA ARG A 60 -1.57 18.05 -0.67
C ARG A 60 -1.10 18.46 -2.08
N ARG A 61 -1.68 17.86 -3.12
CA ARG A 61 -1.35 18.12 -4.54
C ARG A 61 0.14 17.93 -4.85
N LEU A 62 0.79 16.99 -4.17
CA LEU A 62 2.16 16.63 -4.50
C LEU A 62 2.20 16.04 -5.92
N PRO A 63 3.18 16.44 -6.75
CA PRO A 63 3.31 15.89 -8.09
C PRO A 63 3.59 14.38 -8.02
N ASP A 64 3.06 13.62 -8.97
CA ASP A 64 3.41 12.21 -9.24
C ASP A 64 4.37 12.14 -10.44
N PRO A 65 5.66 12.48 -10.28
CA PRO A 65 6.58 12.67 -11.40
C PRO A 65 6.90 11.38 -12.17
N GLY A 66 6.68 10.20 -11.58
CA GLY A 66 6.99 8.92 -12.24
C GLY A 66 5.77 8.19 -12.81
N GLY A 67 4.55 8.72 -12.64
CA GLY A 67 3.32 8.11 -13.14
C GLY A 67 3.00 6.76 -12.48
N GLU A 68 3.57 6.48 -11.32
CA GLU A 68 3.35 5.22 -10.60
C GLU A 68 1.91 5.05 -10.13
N ILE A 69 1.18 6.16 -9.90
CA ILE A 69 -0.23 6.11 -9.53
C ILE A 69 -1.07 5.53 -10.68
N ALA A 70 -0.72 5.84 -11.93
CA ALA A 70 -1.40 5.26 -13.09
C ALA A 70 -1.18 3.76 -13.20
N ARG A 71 0.07 3.28 -13.01
CA ARG A 71 0.39 1.84 -13.01
C ARG A 71 -0.28 1.10 -11.85
N LEU A 72 -0.32 1.72 -10.66
CA LEU A 72 -1.00 1.18 -9.50
C LEU A 72 -2.50 1.01 -9.75
N ARG A 73 -3.14 2.01 -10.35
CA ARG A 73 -4.55 1.95 -10.74
C ARG A 73 -4.83 0.77 -11.68
N ASP A 74 -3.96 0.54 -12.67
CA ASP A 74 -4.15 -0.54 -13.63
C ASP A 74 -4.03 -1.93 -12.95
N GLN A 75 -3.14 -2.10 -11.97
CA GLN A 75 -3.06 -3.34 -11.17
C GLN A 75 -4.28 -3.52 -10.23
N CYS A 76 -4.76 -2.44 -9.61
CA CYS A 76 -6.00 -2.48 -8.82
C CYS A 76 -7.21 -2.84 -9.71
N ALA A 77 -7.27 -2.34 -10.94
CA ALA A 77 -8.30 -2.71 -11.90
C ALA A 77 -8.21 -4.20 -12.29
N ALA A 78 -7.00 -4.73 -12.46
CA ALA A 78 -6.79 -6.16 -12.70
C ALA A 78 -7.31 -7.02 -11.53
N LEU A 79 -7.07 -6.61 -10.28
CA LEU A 79 -7.60 -7.27 -9.07
C LEU A 79 -9.13 -7.29 -9.00
N LEU A 80 -9.79 -6.27 -9.54
CA LEU A 80 -11.26 -6.16 -9.57
C LEU A 80 -11.89 -6.90 -10.75
N THR A 81 -11.07 -7.50 -11.63
CA THR A 81 -11.58 -8.23 -12.80
C THR A 81 -12.22 -9.54 -12.35
N LEU A 82 -13.51 -9.73 -12.66
CA LEU A 82 -14.24 -10.96 -12.35
C LEU A 82 -13.58 -12.20 -12.99
N ARG A 83 -13.51 -13.30 -12.22
CA ARG A 83 -13.06 -14.66 -12.62
C ARG A 83 -11.55 -14.95 -12.61
N GLN A 84 -10.74 -14.23 -11.84
CA GLN A 84 -9.34 -14.63 -11.66
C GLN A 84 -9.23 -15.93 -10.85
N ASP A 85 -8.29 -16.81 -11.22
CA ASP A 85 -7.90 -17.91 -10.36
C ASP A 85 -7.13 -17.37 -9.12
N PRO A 86 -7.10 -18.11 -8.00
CA PRO A 86 -6.49 -17.63 -6.76
C PRO A 86 -5.00 -17.28 -6.87
N ALA A 87 -4.25 -17.93 -7.76
CA ALA A 87 -2.83 -17.66 -7.94
C ALA A 87 -2.61 -16.34 -8.69
N SER A 88 -3.40 -16.08 -9.73
CA SER A 88 -3.42 -14.80 -10.43
C SER A 88 -3.83 -13.64 -9.51
N ALA A 89 -4.88 -13.83 -8.70
CA ALA A 89 -5.31 -12.83 -7.72
C ALA A 89 -4.20 -12.49 -6.72
N LEU A 90 -3.47 -13.49 -6.23
CA LEU A 90 -2.32 -13.29 -5.34
C LEU A 90 -1.16 -12.56 -6.03
N ALA A 91 -0.85 -12.92 -7.28
CA ALA A 91 0.19 -12.25 -8.05
C ALA A 91 -0.12 -10.75 -8.24
N HIS A 92 -1.36 -10.43 -8.63
CA HIS A 92 -1.79 -9.03 -8.77
C HIS A 92 -1.81 -8.28 -7.42
N ALA A 93 -2.21 -8.94 -6.33
CA ALA A 93 -2.27 -8.31 -5.01
C ALA A 93 -0.87 -7.94 -4.51
N LEU A 94 0.09 -8.85 -4.68
CA LEU A 94 1.48 -8.63 -4.32
C LEU A 94 2.13 -7.56 -5.19
N GLU A 95 1.87 -7.57 -6.50
CA GLU A 95 2.41 -6.57 -7.42
C GLU A 95 1.85 -5.18 -7.10
N ALA A 96 0.53 -5.06 -6.89
CA ALA A 96 -0.10 -3.83 -6.47
C ALA A 96 0.47 -3.31 -5.15
N ALA A 97 0.63 -4.18 -4.14
CA ALA A 97 1.21 -3.80 -2.85
C ALA A 97 2.68 -3.33 -2.96
N ARG A 98 3.48 -3.94 -3.86
CA ARG A 98 4.87 -3.52 -4.13
C ARG A 98 4.94 -2.16 -4.81
N LEU A 99 4.14 -1.97 -5.86
CA LEU A 99 4.06 -0.67 -6.55
C LEU A 99 3.60 0.43 -5.59
N ALA A 100 2.59 0.15 -4.76
CA ALA A 100 2.10 1.09 -3.76
C ALA A 100 3.16 1.40 -2.70
N ARG A 101 3.92 0.41 -2.22
CA ARG A 101 5.04 0.62 -1.31
C ARG A 101 6.08 1.56 -1.91
N ASP A 102 6.50 1.32 -3.15
CA ASP A 102 7.56 2.08 -3.80
C ASP A 102 7.12 3.53 -4.10
N ALA A 103 5.85 3.72 -4.44
CA ALA A 103 5.25 5.06 -4.54
C ALA A 103 5.17 5.74 -3.16
N ALA A 104 4.63 5.03 -2.16
CA ALA A 104 4.46 5.55 -0.80
C ALA A 104 5.80 5.93 -0.15
N SER A 105 6.87 5.15 -0.33
CA SER A 105 8.18 5.47 0.24
C SER A 105 8.76 6.78 -0.31
N ARG A 106 8.52 7.07 -1.60
CA ARG A 106 8.98 8.32 -2.23
C ARG A 106 8.13 9.51 -1.80
N LEU A 107 6.81 9.33 -1.77
CA LEU A 107 5.88 10.36 -1.32
C LEU A 107 6.03 10.67 0.17
N LEU A 108 6.35 9.69 1.00
CA LEU A 108 6.57 9.89 2.43
C LEU A 108 7.73 10.85 2.68
N VAL A 109 8.85 10.68 1.96
CA VAL A 109 10.00 11.60 2.05
C VAL A 109 9.60 13.03 1.67
N LEU A 110 8.78 13.20 0.62
CA LEU A 110 8.29 14.51 0.20
C LEU A 110 7.32 15.12 1.22
N LEU A 111 6.44 14.31 1.80
CA LEU A 111 5.47 14.72 2.82
C LEU A 111 6.13 15.12 4.14
N GLU A 112 7.24 14.48 4.49
CA GLU A 112 8.08 14.84 5.63
C GLU A 112 8.87 16.13 5.36
N ALA A 113 9.33 16.36 4.13
CA ALA A 113 10.04 17.57 3.73
C ALA A 113 9.12 18.81 3.65
N ASP A 114 7.84 18.64 3.27
CA ASP A 114 6.82 19.69 3.23
C ASP A 114 6.37 20.18 4.63
N HIS A 115 6.93 19.61 5.72
CA HIS A 115 6.67 20.03 7.10
C HIS A 115 7.87 20.72 7.77
N GLY A 116 8.91 21.07 7.01
CA GLY A 116 10.04 21.92 7.44
C GLY A 116 9.92 23.34 6.90
#